data_AF-A0A439V0Z3-F1
#
_entry.id   AF-A0A439V0Z3-F1
#
_cell.length_a   1.000
_cell.length_b   1.000
_cell.length_c   1.000
_cell.angle_alpha   90.00
_cell.angle_beta   90.00
_cell.angle_gamma   90.00
#
_symmetry.space_group_name_H-M   'P 1'
#
loop_
_entity.id
_entity.type
_entity.pdbx_description
1 polymer ?
#
loop_
_entity_poly.entity_id
_entity_poly.type
_entity_poly.pdbx_seq_one_letter_code
_entity_poly.pdbx_strand_id
1 'polypeptide(L)'
;MNKEAVPSKSRGGRPPFGGSREAAAADRDRRRDEYVDLRRHLAMSPAALARLLGLSVGTVRRLPAWSDPAFAPTDATLDLMRAELVRRAHATLAEAEMRAEIEAELAVHEARWHVEKYGVDAENLEDAA
;
A
#
# COMPACT_ATOMS: atom_id res chain seq x y z
N MET A 1 65.17 0.00 -16.50
CA MET A 1 64.15 -0.68 -17.33
C MET A 1 62.79 -0.18 -16.87
N ASN A 2 62.09 0.56 -17.73
CA ASN A 2 60.84 1.25 -17.40
C ASN A 2 59.63 0.32 -17.41
N LYS A 3 58.67 0.66 -16.55
CA LYS A 3 57.35 0.05 -16.31
C LYS A 3 56.51 -0.05 -17.58
N GLU A 4 55.73 -1.13 -17.71
CA GLU A 4 54.36 -1.04 -18.24
C GLU A 4 53.44 -1.99 -17.46
N ALA A 5 52.56 -1.39 -16.65
CA ALA A 5 51.43 -2.07 -16.03
C ALA A 5 50.30 -2.12 -17.06
N VAL A 6 49.84 -3.31 -17.39
CA VAL A 6 48.74 -3.54 -18.34
C VAL A 6 47.41 -3.13 -17.69
N PRO A 7 46.59 -2.26 -18.32
CA PRO A 7 45.31 -1.86 -17.76
C PRO A 7 44.26 -2.97 -17.90
N SER A 8 43.60 -3.25 -16.77
CA SER A 8 42.41 -4.09 -16.60
C SER A 8 41.28 -3.68 -17.57
N LYS A 9 40.98 -4.54 -18.54
CA LYS A 9 39.75 -4.46 -19.34
C LYS A 9 38.57 -4.94 -18.50
N SER A 10 37.88 -3.99 -17.87
CA SER A 10 36.56 -4.17 -17.29
C SER A 10 35.60 -4.76 -18.33
N ARG A 11 35.15 -6.00 -18.08
CA ARG A 11 34.16 -6.72 -18.87
C ARG A 11 32.79 -6.07 -18.63
N GLY A 12 32.46 -5.09 -19.45
CA GLY A 12 31.10 -4.57 -19.56
C GLY A 12 30.20 -5.63 -20.21
N GLY A 13 29.66 -6.55 -19.40
CA GLY A 13 28.71 -7.57 -19.82
C GLY A 13 27.52 -6.94 -20.55
N ARG A 14 27.29 -7.38 -21.79
CA ARG A 14 26.11 -7.04 -22.59
C ARG A 14 24.94 -7.87 -22.03
N PRO A 15 23.77 -7.28 -21.75
CA PRO A 15 22.63 -8.05 -21.26
C PRO A 15 22.20 -9.11 -22.29
N PRO A 16 21.78 -10.31 -21.85
CA PRO A 16 21.50 -11.45 -22.73
C PRO A 16 20.22 -11.33 -23.57
N PHE A 17 19.43 -10.26 -23.38
CA PHE A 17 18.23 -9.97 -24.16
C PHE A 17 18.33 -8.54 -24.70
N GLY A 18 18.03 -8.36 -25.99
CA GLY A 18 18.41 -7.22 -26.84
C GLY A 18 17.82 -5.83 -26.51
N GLY A 19 17.70 -5.46 -25.24
CA GLY A 19 17.40 -4.09 -24.82
C GLY A 19 18.64 -3.22 -24.83
N SER A 20 18.50 -1.96 -25.27
CA SER A 20 19.57 -0.97 -25.12
C SER A 20 19.86 -0.76 -23.61
N ARG A 21 21.10 -0.45 -23.26
CA ARG A 21 21.47 -0.11 -21.87
C ARG A 21 20.64 1.04 -21.30
N GLU A 22 20.25 1.94 -22.20
CA GLU A 22 19.39 3.08 -21.93
C GLU A 22 17.97 2.65 -21.55
N ALA A 23 17.36 1.73 -22.30
CA ALA A 23 16.05 1.18 -21.96
C ALA A 23 16.04 0.50 -20.58
N ALA A 24 17.10 -0.25 -20.26
CA ALA A 24 17.25 -0.87 -18.94
C ALA A 24 17.46 0.16 -17.82
N ALA A 25 18.05 1.33 -18.10
CA ALA A 25 18.19 2.41 -17.14
C ALA A 25 16.84 3.11 -16.91
N ALA A 26 16.14 3.46 -17.98
CA ALA A 26 14.81 4.06 -17.93
C ALA A 26 13.81 3.18 -17.16
N ASP A 27 13.84 1.85 -17.37
CA ASP A 27 12.99 0.93 -16.60
C ASP A 27 13.32 0.93 -15.10
N ARG A 28 14.61 0.96 -14.72
CA ARG A 28 14.99 1.06 -13.31
C ARG A 28 14.47 2.35 -12.69
N ASP A 29 14.59 3.47 -13.40
CA ASP A 29 14.14 4.77 -12.89
C ASP A 29 12.62 4.80 -12.72
N ARG A 30 11.87 4.30 -13.71
CA ARG A 30 10.41 4.08 -13.60
C ARG A 30 10.04 3.27 -12.34
N ARG A 31 10.73 2.15 -12.09
CA ARG A 31 10.48 1.30 -10.91
C ARG A 31 10.82 1.99 -9.59
N ARG A 32 11.82 2.87 -9.59
CA ARG A 32 12.18 3.67 -8.41
C ARG A 32 11.12 4.71 -8.11
N ASP A 33 10.68 5.45 -9.11
CA ASP A 33 9.60 6.45 -8.98
C ASP A 33 8.33 5.79 -8.45
N GLU A 34 7.91 4.68 -9.07
CA GLU A 34 6.73 3.95 -8.66
C GLU A 34 6.85 3.42 -7.22
N TYR A 35 8.02 2.93 -6.80
CA TYR A 35 8.23 2.51 -5.42
C TYR A 35 8.06 3.67 -4.42
N VAL A 36 8.56 4.86 -4.74
CA VAL A 36 8.40 6.06 -3.89
C VAL A 36 6.91 6.38 -3.74
N ASP A 37 6.18 6.39 -4.85
CA ASP A 37 4.75 6.67 -4.85
C ASP A 37 3.96 5.63 -4.05
N LEU A 38 4.19 4.33 -4.29
CA LEU A 38 3.52 3.25 -3.56
C LEU A 38 3.86 3.30 -2.07
N ARG A 39 5.11 3.60 -1.70
CA ARG A 39 5.52 3.72 -0.30
C ARG A 39 4.82 4.87 0.40
N ARG A 40 4.62 6.00 -0.29
CA ARG A 40 3.85 7.15 0.22
C ARG A 40 2.40 6.76 0.45
N HIS A 41 1.75 6.09 -0.51
CA HIS A 41 0.34 5.69 -0.39
C HIS A 41 0.12 4.61 0.67
N LEU A 42 1.05 3.66 0.81
CA LEU A 42 0.96 2.62 1.84
C LEU A 42 1.14 3.19 3.26
N ALA A 43 1.88 4.30 3.41
CA ALA A 43 2.19 4.95 4.69
C ALA A 43 2.67 3.96 5.79
N MET A 44 3.34 2.88 5.38
CA MET A 44 3.79 1.82 6.28
C MET A 44 5.12 2.18 6.94
N SER A 45 5.29 1.75 8.19
CA SER A 45 6.62 1.77 8.81
C SER A 45 7.59 0.88 8.02
N PRO A 46 8.91 1.16 8.05
CA PRO A 46 9.89 0.33 7.37
C PRO A 46 9.84 -1.15 7.79
N ALA A 47 9.50 -1.43 9.05
CA ALA A 47 9.34 -2.79 9.56
C ALA A 47 8.09 -3.49 9.02
N ALA A 48 6.98 -2.78 8.87
CA ALA A 48 5.77 -3.34 8.28
C ALA A 48 5.97 -3.62 6.78
N LEU A 49 6.59 -2.69 6.05
CA LEU A 49 6.88 -2.86 4.63
C LEU A 49 7.88 -4.01 4.40
N ALA A 50 8.89 -4.14 5.27
CA ALA A 50 9.82 -5.27 5.23
C ALA A 50 9.11 -6.62 5.37
N ARG A 51 8.16 -6.72 6.31
CA ARG A 51 7.33 -7.93 6.48
C ARG A 51 6.47 -8.22 5.26
N LEU A 52 5.82 -7.21 4.69
CA LEU A 52 5.01 -7.36 3.48
C LEU A 52 5.83 -7.92 2.31
N LEU A 53 7.05 -7.40 2.14
CA LEU A 53 7.91 -7.74 1.00
C LEU A 53 8.78 -8.98 1.23
N GLY A 54 8.78 -9.56 2.44
CA GLY A 54 9.71 -10.62 2.80
C GLY A 54 11.19 -10.18 2.76
N LEU A 55 11.45 -8.89 3.01
CA LEU A 55 12.78 -8.29 2.96
C LEU A 55 13.28 -7.92 4.37
N SER A 56 14.58 -7.67 4.49
CA SER A 56 15.13 -7.06 5.71
C SER A 56 14.74 -5.58 5.81
N VAL A 57 14.60 -5.08 7.04
CA VAL A 57 14.39 -3.64 7.29
C VAL A 57 15.53 -2.80 6.71
N GLY A 58 16.77 -3.30 6.78
CA GLY A 58 17.93 -2.63 6.22
C GLY A 58 17.91 -2.55 4.69
N THR A 59 17.30 -3.53 4.01
CA THR A 59 17.06 -3.49 2.56
C THR A 59 16.00 -2.44 2.24
N VAL A 60 14.86 -2.46 2.94
CA VAL A 60 13.78 -1.49 2.72
C VAL A 60 14.23 -0.05 2.96
N ARG A 61 15.07 0.20 3.97
CA ARG A 61 15.63 1.55 4.22
C ARG A 61 16.56 2.04 3.12
N ARG A 62 17.20 1.12 2.40
CA ARG A 62 18.09 1.44 1.27
C ARG A 62 17.30 1.65 -0.03
N LEU A 63 16.07 1.14 -0.13
CA LEU A 63 15.25 1.31 -1.32
C LEU A 63 14.54 2.69 -1.35
N PRO A 64 14.41 3.32 -2.53
CA PRO A 64 15.14 3.02 -3.78
C PRO A 64 16.51 3.70 -3.75
N ALA A 65 17.60 2.95 -3.92
CA ALA A 65 18.91 3.59 -4.07
C ALA A 65 19.10 4.01 -5.52
N TRP A 66 19.22 5.32 -5.74
CA TRP A 66 19.41 5.90 -7.07
C TRP A 66 20.83 5.65 -7.62
N SER A 67 21.81 5.68 -6.73
CA SER A 67 23.23 5.51 -7.05
C SER A 67 23.65 4.06 -7.34
N ASP A 68 22.85 3.07 -6.93
CA ASP A 68 23.16 1.65 -7.12
C ASP A 68 22.03 0.94 -7.90
N PRO A 69 22.29 0.49 -9.14
CA PRO A 69 21.32 -0.29 -9.92
C PRO A 69 20.84 -1.57 -9.23
N ALA A 70 21.64 -2.19 -8.35
CA ALA A 70 21.28 -3.41 -7.63
C ALA A 70 20.20 -3.18 -6.56
N PHE A 71 19.97 -1.93 -6.16
CA PHE A 71 18.92 -1.50 -5.23
C PHE A 71 17.77 -0.79 -5.96
N ALA A 72 17.55 -1.10 -7.23
CA ALA A 72 16.29 -0.81 -7.90
C ALA A 72 15.21 -1.83 -7.45
N PRO A 73 14.00 -1.38 -7.06
CA PRO A 73 12.88 -2.26 -6.73
C PRO A 73 12.55 -3.22 -7.89
N THR A 74 12.21 -4.47 -7.60
CA THR A 74 11.77 -5.44 -8.63
C THR A 74 10.29 -5.26 -8.94
N ASP A 75 9.83 -5.67 -10.12
CA ASP A 75 8.38 -5.64 -10.42
C ASP A 75 7.57 -6.46 -9.42
N ALA A 76 8.08 -7.63 -8.99
CA ALA A 76 7.45 -8.43 -7.93
C ALA A 76 7.29 -7.66 -6.60
N THR A 77 8.24 -6.80 -6.25
CA THR A 77 8.14 -5.92 -5.08
C THR A 77 7.01 -4.91 -5.27
N LEU A 78 6.92 -4.30 -6.45
CA LEU A 78 5.88 -3.32 -6.78
C LEU A 78 4.49 -3.97 -6.82
N ASP A 79 4.37 -5.17 -7.39
CA ASP A 79 3.12 -5.93 -7.46
C ASP A 79 2.58 -6.24 -6.06
N LEU A 80 3.44 -6.66 -5.13
CA LEU A 80 3.05 -6.87 -3.73
C LEU A 80 2.57 -5.58 -3.06
N MET A 81 3.23 -4.45 -3.33
CA MET A 81 2.81 -3.15 -2.81
C MET A 81 1.46 -2.69 -3.37
N ARG A 82 1.22 -2.89 -4.68
CA ARG A 82 -0.07 -2.59 -5.32
C ARG A 82 -1.19 -3.48 -4.77
N ALA A 83 -0.93 -4.78 -4.62
CA ALA A 83 -1.89 -5.72 -4.07
C ALA A 83 -2.29 -5.36 -2.64
N GLU A 84 -1.35 -4.92 -1.81
CA GLU A 84 -1.64 -4.48 -0.44
C GLU A 84 -2.52 -3.21 -0.41
N LEU A 85 -2.31 -2.26 -1.33
CA LEU A 85 -3.20 -1.09 -1.44
C LEU A 85 -4.63 -1.49 -1.78
N VAL A 86 -4.81 -2.39 -2.75
CA VAL A 86 -6.14 -2.91 -3.13
C VAL A 86 -6.78 -3.63 -1.95
N ARG A 87 -6.04 -4.49 -1.25
CA ARG A 87 -6.54 -5.23 -0.08
C ARG A 87 -7.04 -4.28 1.02
N ARG A 88 -6.31 -3.19 1.29
CA ARG A 88 -6.71 -2.17 2.28
C ARG A 88 -7.94 -1.37 1.85
N ALA A 89 -8.01 -1.01 0.57
CA ALA A 89 -9.18 -0.34 0.04
C ALA A 89 -10.44 -1.20 0.23
N HIS A 90 -10.36 -2.49 -0.10
CA HIS A 90 -11.47 -3.42 0.11
C HIS A 90 -11.84 -3.56 1.59
N ALA A 91 -10.87 -3.65 2.50
CA ALA A 91 -11.14 -3.70 3.93
C ALA A 91 -11.85 -2.43 4.44
N THR A 92 -11.48 -1.26 3.91
CA THR A 92 -12.11 0.02 4.26
C THR A 92 -13.56 0.08 3.80
N LEU A 93 -13.84 -0.40 2.59
CA LEU A 93 -15.21 -0.48 2.06
C LEU A 93 -16.07 -1.44 2.88
N ALA A 94 -15.55 -2.62 3.22
CA ALA A 94 -16.26 -3.58 4.05
C ALA A 94 -16.55 -3.03 5.47
N GLU A 95 -15.62 -2.27 6.07
CA GLU A 95 -15.88 -1.59 7.34
C GLU A 95 -16.99 -0.54 7.20
N ALA A 96 -17.00 0.23 6.12
CA ALA A 96 -18.03 1.23 5.87
C ALA A 96 -19.42 0.61 5.67
N GLU A 97 -19.50 -0.52 4.95
CA GLU A 97 -20.74 -1.27 4.78
C GLU A 97 -21.28 -1.79 6.13
N MET A 98 -20.42 -2.41 6.93
CA MET A 98 -20.79 -2.90 8.26
C MET A 98 -21.21 -1.75 9.19
N ARG A 99 -20.53 -0.59 9.12
CA ARG A 99 -20.92 0.59 9.90
C ARG A 99 -22.31 1.09 9.50
N ALA A 100 -22.61 1.13 8.21
CA ALA A 100 -23.93 1.55 7.72
C ALA A 100 -25.04 0.60 8.19
N GLU A 101 -24.78 -0.71 8.25
CA GLU A 101 -25.71 -1.70 8.79
C GLU A 101 -25.98 -1.46 10.28
N ILE A 102 -24.93 -1.26 11.10
CA ILE A 102 -25.06 -0.95 12.53
C ILE A 102 -25.86 0.35 12.73
N GLU A 103 -25.57 1.40 11.96
CA GLU A 103 -26.28 2.67 12.05
C GLU A 103 -27.78 2.52 11.73
N ALA A 104 -28.13 1.69 10.74
CA ALA A 104 -29.53 1.40 10.42
C ALA A 104 -30.24 0.62 11.53
N GLU A 105 -29.58 -0.37 12.13
CA GLU A 105 -30.13 -1.12 13.27
C GLU A 105 -30.36 -0.22 14.48
N LEU A 106 -29.39 0.64 14.80
CA LEU A 106 -29.52 1.61 15.89
C LEU A 106 -30.71 2.54 15.67
N ALA A 107 -30.91 3.06 14.47
CA ALA A 107 -32.07 3.92 14.16
C ALA A 107 -33.41 3.20 14.39
N VAL A 108 -33.51 1.92 14.01
CA VAL A 108 -34.71 1.11 14.28
C VAL A 108 -34.93 0.91 15.78
N HIS A 109 -33.86 0.63 16.52
CA HIS A 109 -33.93 0.46 17.97
C HIS A 109 -34.31 1.75 18.69
N GLU A 110 -33.75 2.89 18.29
CA GLU A 110 -34.09 4.21 18.82
C GLU A 110 -35.55 4.57 18.56
N ALA A 111 -36.06 4.31 17.34
CA ALA A 111 -37.47 4.53 17.02
C ALA A 111 -38.40 3.66 17.87
N ARG A 112 -38.09 2.36 18.03
CA ARG A 112 -38.86 1.44 18.89
C ARG A 112 -38.87 1.90 20.34
N TRP A 113 -37.71 2.28 20.87
CA TRP A 113 -37.58 2.80 22.23
C TRP A 113 -38.38 4.09 22.42
N HIS A 114 -38.38 4.99 21.43
CA HIS A 114 -39.13 6.24 21.50
C HIS A 114 -40.65 5.98 21.56
N VAL A 115 -41.15 5.07 20.72
CA VAL A 115 -42.56 4.64 20.76
C VAL A 115 -42.91 4.00 22.10
N GLU A 116 -42.07 3.12 22.63
CA GLU A 116 -42.31 2.49 23.94
C GLU A 116 -42.34 3.51 25.08
N LYS A 117 -41.41 4.48 25.06
CA LYS A 117 -41.25 5.43 26.16
C LYS A 117 -42.30 6.55 26.16
N TYR A 118 -42.71 7.02 24.98
CA TYR A 118 -43.58 8.19 24.85
C TYR A 118 -44.92 7.88 24.18
N GLY A 119 -45.10 6.71 23.58
CA GLY A 119 -46.38 6.29 22.99
C GLY A 119 -47.46 6.02 24.03
N VAL A 120 -47.07 5.60 25.24
CA VAL A 120 -47.99 5.35 26.37
C VAL A 120 -48.60 6.66 26.91
N ASP A 121 -47.94 7.80 26.75
CA ASP A 121 -48.46 9.10 27.18
C ASP A 121 -49.54 9.66 26.24
N ALA A 122 -49.57 9.20 24.98
CA ALA A 122 -50.58 9.63 23.99
C ALA A 122 -51.93 8.92 24.17
N GLU A 123 -51.93 7.61 24.46
CA GLU A 123 -53.17 6.84 24.68
C GLU A 123 -53.89 7.27 25.98
N ASN A 124 -53.15 7.66 27.03
CA ASN A 124 -53.75 8.11 28.30
C ASN A 124 -54.45 9.49 28.22
N LEU A 125 -54.20 10.28 27.16
CA LEU A 125 -54.87 11.57 26.93
C LEU A 125 -56.19 11.41 26.15
N GLU A 126 -56.33 10.38 25.33
CA GLU A 126 -57.57 10.11 24.58
C GLU A 126 -58.67 9.49 25.46
N ASP A 127 -58.32 8.70 26.48
CA ASP A 127 -59.28 8.12 27.43
C ASP A 127 -59.76 9.09 28.53
N ALA A 128 -59.13 10.27 28.65
CA ALA A 128 -59.45 11.28 29.68
C ALA A 128 -60.24 12.50 29.14
N ALA A 129 -60.59 12.52 27.85
CA ALA A 129 -61.34 13.58 27.17
C ALA A 129 -62.78 13.16 26.86
#